data_AF-A0AAW2NHY8-F1
#
_entry.id   AF-A0AAW2NHY8-F1
#
_cell.length_a   1.000
_cell.length_b   1.000
_cell.length_c   1.000
_cell.angle_alpha   90.00
_cell.angle_beta   90.00
_cell.angle_gamma   90.00
#
_symmetry.space_group_name_H-M   'P 1'
#
loop_
_entity.id
_entity.type
_entity.pdbx_description
1 polymer ?
#
loop_
_entity_poly.entity_id
_entity_poly.type
_entity_poly.pdbx_seq_one_letter_code
_entity_poly.pdbx_strand_id
1 'polypeptide(L)'
;MLNSRPFMHKMNFAHIVLIPKRDDPEIVAHFRPISLCNTIIKIASKCIGNLLKPILDVVISSSQMTFIPGRLITDNVLVAFEINQFVKNRTRGKDGFFALKLDMSKAYDRVE
;
A
#
# COMPACT_ATOMS: atom_id res chain seq x y z
N MET A 1 19.95 11.82 -35.11
CA MET A 1 19.75 13.07 -34.35
C MET A 1 18.59 12.87 -33.39
N LEU A 2 18.90 12.65 -32.11
CA LEU A 2 17.96 12.43 -31.01
C LEU A 2 17.31 13.76 -30.60
N ASN A 3 16.02 13.92 -30.88
CA ASN A 3 15.19 14.90 -30.17
C ASN A 3 13.98 14.17 -29.55
N SER A 4 14.27 13.26 -28.61
CA SER A 4 13.27 12.53 -27.81
C SER A 4 12.73 13.33 -26.62
N ARG A 5 13.24 14.55 -26.39
CA ARG A 5 12.88 15.41 -25.26
C ARG A 5 11.38 15.82 -25.21
N PRO A 6 10.72 16.24 -26.31
CA PRO A 6 9.30 16.62 -26.25
C PRO A 6 8.36 15.42 -26.07
N PHE A 7 8.77 14.23 -26.53
CA PHE A 7 7.99 12.99 -26.35
C PHE A 7 8.01 12.53 -24.88
N MET A 8 9.18 12.52 -24.24
CA MET A 8 9.29 12.17 -22.81
C MET A 8 8.48 13.12 -21.91
N HIS A 9 8.43 14.40 -22.23
CA HIS A 9 7.66 15.37 -21.44
C HIS A 9 6.14 15.13 -21.53
N LYS A 10 5.63 14.63 -22.66
CA LYS A 10 4.21 14.23 -22.78
C LYS A 10 3.89 12.93 -22.06
N MET A 11 4.88 12.03 -21.90
CA MET A 11 4.66 10.74 -21.22
C MET A 11 4.45 10.89 -19.72
N ASN A 12 5.14 11.84 -19.08
CA ASN A 12 5.06 12.06 -17.64
C ASN A 12 3.80 12.81 -17.18
N PHE A 13 2.85 13.06 -18.08
CA PHE A 13 1.55 13.63 -17.72
C PHE A 13 0.65 12.55 -17.11
N ALA A 14 -0.02 12.89 -15.99
CA ALA A 14 -1.01 12.04 -15.36
C ALA A 14 -2.34 12.79 -15.26
N HIS A 15 -3.43 12.13 -15.65
CA HIS A 15 -4.78 12.66 -15.47
C HIS A 15 -5.28 12.29 -14.08
N ILE A 16 -5.64 13.29 -13.27
CA ILE A 16 -6.23 13.05 -11.95
C ILE A 16 -7.73 12.87 -12.10
N VAL A 17 -8.25 11.75 -11.62
CA VAL A 17 -9.68 11.45 -11.55
C VAL A 17 -10.08 11.30 -10.09
N LEU A 18 -11.22 11.86 -9.70
CA LEU A 18 -11.76 11.78 -8.35
C LEU A 18 -12.77 10.62 -8.28
N ILE A 19 -12.49 9.63 -7.44
CA ILE A 19 -13.42 8.52 -7.17
C ILE A 19 -14.13 8.76 -5.84
N PRO A 20 -15.47 8.74 -5.78
CA PRO A 20 -16.21 8.90 -4.53
C PRO A 20 -15.94 7.72 -3.59
N LYS A 21 -15.77 8.00 -2.29
CA LYS A 21 -15.58 6.97 -1.24
C LYS A 21 -16.91 6.51 -0.61
N ARG A 22 -18.01 7.23 -0.85
CA ARG A 22 -19.36 7.01 -0.30
C ARG A 22 -20.40 7.51 -1.31
N ASP A 23 -21.64 7.08 -1.17
CA ASP A 23 -22.71 7.31 -2.16
C ASP A 23 -23.03 8.81 -2.38
N ASP A 24 -23.04 9.63 -1.32
CA ASP A 24 -23.28 11.08 -1.40
C ASP A 24 -22.07 11.90 -0.90
N PRO A 25 -21.11 12.21 -1.79
CA PRO A 25 -19.91 12.96 -1.42
C PRO A 25 -20.17 14.48 -1.43
N GLU A 26 -20.16 15.11 -0.25
CA GLU A 26 -20.44 16.56 -0.10
C GLU A 26 -19.17 17.44 -0.03
N ILE A 27 -18.05 16.87 0.41
CA ILE A 27 -16.77 17.57 0.57
C ILE A 27 -15.64 16.83 -0.13
N VAL A 28 -14.59 17.57 -0.52
CA VAL A 28 -13.43 17.04 -1.26
C VAL A 28 -12.77 15.84 -0.56
N ALA A 29 -12.79 15.80 0.78
CA ALA A 29 -12.23 14.68 1.56
C ALA A 29 -12.93 13.33 1.32
N HIS A 30 -14.18 13.34 0.84
CA HIS A 30 -14.94 12.15 0.46
C HIS A 30 -14.55 11.58 -0.89
N PHE A 31 -13.67 12.26 -1.63
CA PHE A 31 -13.10 11.73 -2.85
C PHE A 31 -11.71 11.14 -2.60
N ARG A 32 -11.36 10.12 -3.38
CA ARG A 32 -10.01 9.58 -3.51
C ARG A 32 -9.48 10.04 -4.87
N PRO A 33 -8.44 10.89 -4.92
CA PRO A 33 -7.78 11.19 -6.18
C PRO A 33 -7.02 9.95 -6.67
N ILE A 34 -7.14 9.65 -7.96
CA ILE A 34 -6.37 8.62 -8.64
C ILE A 34 -5.65 9.26 -9.82
N SER A 35 -4.33 9.11 -9.84
CA SER A 35 -3.49 9.56 -10.95
C SER A 35 -3.41 8.49 -12.03
N LEU A 36 -4.06 8.73 -13.16
CA LEU A 36 -4.00 7.88 -14.35
C LEU A 36 -2.78 8.27 -15.18
N CYS A 37 -1.69 7.52 -15.03
CA CYS A 37 -0.48 7.67 -15.83
C CYS A 37 -0.57 6.92 -17.17
N ASN A 38 0.31 7.29 -18.10
CA ASN A 38 0.45 6.64 -19.40
C ASN A 38 0.79 5.13 -19.24
N THR A 39 0.16 4.28 -20.06
CA THR A 39 0.41 2.83 -20.09
C THR A 39 1.88 2.47 -20.26
N ILE A 40 2.66 3.24 -21.02
CA ILE A 40 4.10 3.01 -21.19
C ILE A 40 4.83 3.12 -19.84
N ILE A 41 4.49 4.13 -19.03
CA ILE A 41 5.05 4.27 -17.68
C ILE A 41 4.62 3.09 -16.81
N LYS A 42 3.38 2.63 -16.90
CA LYS A 42 2.92 1.43 -16.17
C LYS A 42 3.71 0.18 -16.54
N ILE A 43 4.02 -0.01 -17.83
CA ILE A 43 4.86 -1.14 -18.30
C ILE A 43 6.26 -1.02 -17.72
N ALA A 44 6.89 0.17 -17.79
CA ALA A 44 8.21 0.41 -17.22
C ALA A 44 8.23 0.15 -15.70
N SER A 45 7.27 0.69 -14.96
CA SER A 45 7.11 0.43 -13.51
C SER A 45 6.91 -1.04 -13.21
N LYS A 46 6.17 -1.78 -14.04
CA LYS A 46 5.99 -3.23 -13.87
C LYS A 46 7.29 -4.01 -14.11
N CYS A 47 8.10 -3.60 -15.09
CA CYS A 47 9.40 -4.20 -15.34
C CYS A 47 10.33 -4.01 -14.14
N ILE A 48 10.41 -2.79 -13.61
CA ILE A 48 11.19 -2.48 -12.39
C ILE A 48 10.67 -3.29 -11.20
N GLY A 49 9.35 -3.31 -11.00
CA GLY A 49 8.74 -4.10 -9.92
C GLY A 49 9.08 -5.59 -10.03
N ASN A 50 9.06 -6.17 -11.23
CA ASN A 50 9.44 -7.56 -11.44
C ASN A 50 10.92 -7.82 -11.16
N LEU A 51 11.80 -6.85 -11.44
CA LEU A 51 13.22 -6.94 -11.10
C LEU A 51 13.46 -6.90 -9.58
N LEU A 52 12.67 -6.10 -8.85
CA LEU A 52 12.81 -5.95 -7.39
C LEU A 52 12.21 -7.11 -6.60
N LYS A 53 11.22 -7.83 -7.14
CA LYS A 53 10.56 -8.98 -6.49
C LYS A 53 11.51 -9.94 -5.74
N PRO A 54 12.57 -10.50 -6.34
CA PRO A 54 13.46 -11.42 -5.64
C PRO A 54 14.21 -10.79 -4.47
N ILE A 55 14.41 -9.46 -4.48
CA ILE A 55 15.08 -8.73 -3.40
C ILE A 55 14.12 -8.47 -2.24
N LEU A 56 12.81 -8.32 -2.53
CA LEU A 56 11.80 -8.05 -1.51
C LEU A 56 11.73 -9.15 -0.45
N ASP A 57 11.97 -10.41 -0.80
CA ASP A 57 11.95 -11.52 0.15
C ASP A 57 13.07 -11.42 1.21
N VAL A 58 14.17 -10.73 0.89
CA VAL A 58 15.30 -10.52 1.81
C VAL A 58 15.12 -9.23 2.63
N VAL A 59 14.50 -8.20 2.05
CA VAL A 59 14.35 -6.88 2.69
C VAL A 59 13.11 -6.79 3.56
N ILE A 60 12.04 -7.51 3.21
CA ILE A 60 10.76 -7.43 3.91
C ILE A 60 10.69 -8.45 5.05
N SER A 61 10.23 -8.00 6.22
CA SER A 61 9.92 -8.85 7.36
C SER A 61 8.94 -9.97 7.01
N SER A 62 9.12 -11.14 7.63
CA SER A 62 8.14 -12.23 7.56
C SER A 62 6.75 -11.82 8.02
N SER A 63 6.63 -10.82 8.90
CA SER A 63 5.34 -10.31 9.41
C SER A 63 4.55 -9.44 8.43
N GLN A 64 5.16 -8.96 7.33
CA GLN A 64 4.45 -8.13 6.35
C GLN A 64 3.73 -9.02 5.32
N MET A 65 2.41 -9.10 5.40
CA MET A 65 1.64 -10.05 4.55
C MET A 65 1.04 -9.42 3.29
N THR A 66 0.92 -8.09 3.23
CA THR A 66 0.25 -7.41 2.12
C THR A 66 1.24 -7.07 1.00
N PHE A 67 0.78 -7.15 -0.26
CA PHE A 67 1.53 -6.78 -1.47
C PHE A 67 2.71 -7.69 -1.84
N ILE A 68 2.85 -8.85 -1.20
CA ILE A 68 3.84 -9.88 -1.55
C ILE A 68 3.14 -11.05 -2.25
N PRO A 69 3.60 -11.48 -3.43
CA PRO A 69 3.06 -12.65 -4.11
C PRO A 69 3.15 -13.90 -3.21
N GLY A 70 2.05 -14.65 -3.11
CA GLY A 70 2.01 -15.89 -2.32
C GLY A 70 1.68 -15.71 -0.83
N ARG A 71 1.58 -14.47 -0.32
CA ARG A 71 1.05 -14.20 1.03
C ARG A 71 -0.43 -13.80 0.94
N LEU A 72 -1.29 -14.40 1.76
CA LEU A 72 -2.72 -14.17 1.72
C LEU A 72 -3.14 -13.18 2.80
N ILE A 73 -4.18 -12.39 2.53
CA ILE A 73 -4.75 -11.46 3.51
C ILE A 73 -5.32 -12.19 4.74
N THR A 74 -5.73 -13.45 4.56
CA THR A 74 -6.21 -14.32 5.64
C THR A 74 -5.14 -14.57 6.70
N ASP A 75 -3.87 -14.63 6.31
CA ASP A 75 -2.76 -14.87 7.23
C ASP A 75 -2.62 -13.71 8.22
N ASN A 76 -2.81 -12.48 7.75
CA ASN A 76 -2.82 -11.29 8.61
C ASN A 76 -3.99 -11.28 9.60
N VAL A 77 -5.16 -11.76 9.18
CA VAL A 77 -6.33 -11.88 10.06
C VAL A 77 -6.07 -12.91 11.16
N LEU A 78 -5.45 -14.03 10.82
CA LEU A 78 -5.09 -15.08 11.78
C LEU A 78 -4.11 -14.56 12.84
N VAL A 79 -3.03 -13.89 12.41
CA VAL A 79 -2.05 -13.28 13.32
C VAL A 79 -2.72 -12.25 14.24
N ALA A 80 -3.62 -11.40 13.71
CA ALA A 80 -4.35 -10.43 14.52
C ALA A 80 -5.28 -11.11 15.55
N PHE A 81 -5.88 -12.24 15.19
CA PHE A 81 -6.72 -13.03 16.10
C PHE A 81 -5.88 -13.65 17.22
N GLU A 82 -4.71 -14.21 16.90
CA GLU A 82 -3.77 -14.75 17.89
C GLU A 82 -3.30 -13.68 18.87
N ILE A 83 -2.93 -12.48 18.38
CA ILE A 83 -2.55 -11.34 19.24
C ILE A 83 -3.69 -10.97 20.19
N ASN A 84 -4.92 -10.88 19.68
CA ASN A 84 -6.09 -10.53 20.49
C ASN A 84 -6.36 -11.60 21.56
N GLN A 85 -6.28 -12.88 21.18
CA GLN A 85 -6.46 -13.99 22.11
C GLN A 85 -5.36 -14.03 23.18
N PHE A 86 -4.10 -13.78 22.79
CA PHE A 86 -2.97 -13.72 23.71
C PHE A 86 -3.16 -12.63 24.76
N VAL A 87 -3.54 -11.42 24.33
CA VAL A 87 -3.82 -10.29 25.24
C VAL A 87 -4.96 -10.64 26.19
N LYS A 88 -6.07 -11.19 25.69
CA LYS A 88 -7.22 -11.62 26.52
C LYS A 88 -6.84 -12.70 27.55
N ASN A 89 -6.02 -13.66 27.16
CA ASN A 89 -5.62 -14.76 28.04
C ASN A 89 -4.61 -14.32 29.13
N ARG A 90 -3.87 -13.24 28.90
CA ARG A 90 -2.86 -12.71 29.84
C ARG A 90 -3.35 -11.51 30.65
N THR A 91 -4.66 -11.24 30.65
CA THR A 91 -5.26 -10.16 31.46
C THR A 91 -5.27 -10.43 32.97
N ARG A 92 -5.01 -11.67 33.41
CA ARG A 92 -4.93 -12.08 34.82
C ARG A 92 -3.51 -12.52 35.16
N GLY A 93 -2.69 -11.60 35.64
CA GLY A 93 -1.29 -11.81 36.02
C GLY A 93 -0.66 -10.53 36.58
N LYS A 94 0.59 -10.60 37.06
CA LYS A 94 1.35 -9.41 37.51
C LYS A 94 1.76 -8.51 36.34
N ASP A 95 1.90 -9.08 35.15
CA ASP A 95 2.26 -8.37 33.92
C ASP A 95 1.04 -8.27 32.99
N GLY A 96 0.72 -7.05 32.56
CA GLY A 96 -0.36 -6.77 31.61
C GLY A 96 0.16 -6.58 30.19
N PHE A 97 -0.57 -7.10 29.20
CA PHE A 97 -0.26 -6.94 27.78
C PHE A 97 -1.35 -6.12 27.10
N PHE A 98 -1.00 -5.35 26.08
CA PHE A 98 -1.96 -4.61 25.24
C PHE A 98 -1.58 -4.74 23.77
N ALA A 99 -2.57 -4.65 22.89
CA ALA A 99 -2.36 -4.62 21.44
C ALA A 99 -2.43 -3.18 20.94
N LEU A 100 -1.47 -2.79 20.08
CA LEU A 100 -1.44 -1.48 19.44
C LEU A 100 -1.71 -1.63 17.94
N LYS A 101 -2.77 -0.99 17.45
CA LYS A 101 -3.07 -0.91 16.02
C LYS A 101 -2.70 0.47 15.50
N LEU A 102 -1.76 0.51 14.56
CA LEU A 102 -1.32 1.73 13.89
C LEU A 102 -1.84 1.74 12.45
N ASP A 103 -2.41 2.87 12.02
CA ASP A 103 -2.87 3.09 10.64
C ASP A 103 -2.27 4.38 10.10
N MET A 104 -1.76 4.34 8.87
CA MET A 104 -1.15 5.50 8.21
C MET A 104 -2.13 6.16 7.26
N SER A 105 -2.58 7.36 7.61
CA SER A 105 -3.39 8.18 6.69
C SER A 105 -2.56 8.60 5.49
N LYS A 106 -3.08 8.31 4.28
CA LYS A 106 -2.47 8.68 2.99
C LYS A 106 -1.00 8.23 2.87
N ALA A 107 -0.72 6.97 3.18
CA ALA A 107 0.64 6.42 3.19
C ALA A 107 1.46 6.70 1.91
N TYR A 108 0.83 6.68 0.73
CA TYR A 108 1.51 6.95 -0.54
C TYR A 108 1.79 8.44 -0.81
N ASP A 109 1.05 9.35 -0.19
CA ASP A 109 1.24 10.80 -0.36
C ASP A 109 2.31 11.35 0.60
N ARG A 110 2.73 10.55 1.59
CA ARG A 110 3.62 10.94 2.69
C ARG A 110 5.01 10.29 2.61
N VAL A 111 5.38 9.77 1.45
CA VAL A 111 6.73 9.23 1.23
C VAL A 111 7.68 10.40 1.03
N GLU A 112 8.57 10.63 2.00
CA GLU A 112 9.73 11.53 1.90
C GLU A 112 10.99 10.78 1.47
#